data_AF-A0A7S3AWJ1-F1
#
_entry.id   AF-A0A7S3AWJ1-F1
#
_cell.length_a   1.000
_cell.length_b   1.000
_cell.length_c   1.000
_cell.angle_alpha   90.00
_cell.angle_beta   90.00
_cell.angle_gamma   90.00
#
_symmetry.space_group_name_H-M   'P 1'
#
loop_
_entity.id
_entity.type
_entity.pdbx_description
1 polymer ?
#
loop_
_entity_poly.entity_id
_entity_poly.type
_entity_poly.pdbx_seq_one_letter_code
_entity_poly.pdbx_strand_id
1 'polypeptide(L)'
;TSYIQSHVTGHTIGRVEGQYYNDEDKQAFRTDKAGYAPVISLFQEPVPKGAGKGITMAVVNGQCAQWCPAGSTYTNMIKVGDGKNGTSVGQDHGRTNAAGQDVEEWFWHNQIGPLPVDSHTLYLKRSDNSTPVQLILDVPLSKMHEKSNFTSFSTDPLDPSTFAVAGIANCPKAPGCGPAPASKLWHPALELKLSSIEAQA
;
A
#
# COMPACT_ATOMS: atom_id res chain seq x y z
N THR A 1 -13.69 16.27 -7.70
CA THR A 1 -12.56 15.35 -7.85
C THR A 1 -11.70 15.53 -6.63
N SER A 2 -11.77 14.59 -5.69
CA SER A 2 -11.02 14.67 -4.44
C SER A 2 -9.76 13.84 -4.62
N TYR A 3 -8.64 14.50 -4.92
CA TYR A 3 -7.35 13.85 -5.00
C TYR A 3 -6.87 13.57 -3.58
N ILE A 4 -7.00 12.33 -3.10
CA ILE A 4 -6.16 11.86 -1.99
C ILE A 4 -4.96 11.21 -2.65
N GLN A 5 -4.08 12.06 -3.13
CA GLN A 5 -2.71 11.66 -3.20
C GLN A 5 -2.15 11.73 -1.78
N SER A 6 -1.37 10.75 -1.42
CA SER A 6 -0.57 10.82 -0.21
C SER A 6 0.88 10.74 -0.64
N HIS A 7 1.61 11.83 -0.52
CA HIS A 7 3.06 11.75 -0.42
C HIS A 7 3.42 11.61 1.05
N VAL A 8 3.82 10.42 1.44
CA VAL A 8 4.31 10.18 2.80
C VAL A 8 5.83 10.20 2.74
N THR A 9 6.48 11.28 3.16
CA THR A 9 7.90 11.15 3.52
C THR A 9 7.95 10.51 4.89
N GLY A 10 8.69 9.42 5.05
CA GLY A 10 8.90 8.75 6.32
C GLY A 10 7.72 7.87 6.72
N HIS A 11 7.59 6.72 6.07
CA HIS A 11 6.79 5.58 6.53
C HIS A 11 7.72 4.54 7.18
N THR A 12 7.39 4.06 8.38
CA THR A 12 8.21 3.10 9.15
C THR A 12 7.49 1.74 9.19
N ILE A 13 7.69 0.86 8.19
CA ILE A 13 7.19 -0.55 8.23
C ILE A 13 8.17 -1.37 9.09
N GLY A 14 8.02 -1.32 10.41
CA GLY A 14 9.17 -1.57 11.29
C GLY A 14 10.27 -0.54 11.03
N ARG A 15 11.53 -0.76 11.45
CA ARG A 15 12.61 0.25 11.47
C ARG A 15 13.10 0.80 10.11
N VAL A 16 12.33 0.68 9.02
CA VAL A 16 12.75 1.08 7.66
C VAL A 16 11.90 2.22 7.13
N GLU A 17 12.56 3.29 6.72
CA GLU A 17 11.95 4.49 6.13
C GLU A 17 11.67 4.31 4.64
N GLY A 18 10.57 4.90 4.17
CA GLY A 18 10.21 4.92 2.76
C GLY A 18 9.18 5.97 2.39
N GLN A 19 8.86 6.01 1.10
CA GLN A 19 7.78 6.78 0.53
C GLN A 19 6.65 5.86 0.08
N TYR A 20 5.42 6.30 0.32
CA TYR A 20 4.21 5.64 -0.17
C TYR A 20 3.46 6.61 -1.06
N TYR A 21 2.94 6.09 -2.17
CA TYR A 21 2.15 6.82 -3.15
C TYR A 21 0.87 6.05 -3.43
N ASN A 22 -0.21 6.81 -3.60
CA ASN A 22 -1.53 6.30 -3.88
C ASN A 22 -2.21 7.14 -4.97
N ASP A 23 -2.89 6.46 -5.89
CA ASP A 23 -3.72 7.08 -6.93
C ASP A 23 -5.04 6.28 -7.02
N GLU A 24 -6.13 6.86 -6.51
CA GLU A 24 -7.46 6.25 -6.53
C GLU A 24 -8.04 6.13 -7.93
N ASP A 25 -7.79 7.12 -8.79
CA ASP A 25 -8.33 7.17 -10.15
C ASP A 25 -7.74 6.04 -11.01
N LYS A 26 -6.43 5.82 -10.89
CA LYS A 26 -5.73 4.71 -11.56
C LYS A 26 -5.79 3.39 -10.81
N GLN A 27 -6.34 3.39 -9.59
CA GLN A 27 -6.28 2.27 -8.65
C GLN A 27 -4.86 1.69 -8.55
N ALA A 28 -3.92 2.53 -8.14
CA ALA A 28 -2.50 2.19 -8.08
C ALA A 28 -1.86 2.55 -6.73
N PHE A 29 -0.82 1.79 -6.38
CA PHE A 29 0.04 2.09 -5.24
C PHE A 29 1.50 1.94 -5.63
N ARG A 30 2.38 2.71 -4.99
CA ARG A 30 3.82 2.55 -5.07
C ARG A 30 4.43 2.73 -3.69
N THR A 31 5.41 1.88 -3.39
CA THR A 31 6.21 1.96 -2.17
C THR A 31 7.69 1.97 -2.53
N ASP A 32 8.38 3.01 -2.07
CA ASP A 32 9.82 3.20 -2.25
C ASP A 32 10.49 3.08 -0.88
N LYS A 33 11.07 1.91 -0.61
CA LYS A 33 11.72 1.61 0.67
C LYS A 33 13.23 1.77 0.53
N ALA A 34 13.87 2.45 1.48
CA ALA A 34 15.32 2.65 1.43
C ALA A 34 16.08 1.31 1.34
N GLY A 35 16.95 1.18 0.34
CA GLY A 35 17.76 -0.03 0.08
C GLY A 35 17.05 -1.14 -0.70
N TYR A 36 15.81 -0.95 -1.12
CA TYR A 36 15.04 -1.92 -1.91
C TYR A 36 14.56 -1.31 -3.22
N ALA A 37 14.29 -2.17 -4.21
CA ALA A 37 13.61 -1.78 -5.44
C ALA A 37 12.19 -1.26 -5.12
N PRO A 38 11.73 -0.19 -5.80
CA PRO A 38 10.33 0.23 -5.76
C PRO A 38 9.37 -0.93 -6.03
N VAL A 39 8.27 -0.97 -5.29
CA VAL A 39 7.17 -1.91 -5.52
C VAL A 39 5.95 -1.15 -6.00
N ILE A 40 5.39 -1.54 -7.14
CA ILE A 40 4.25 -0.88 -7.77
C ILE A 40 3.11 -1.88 -7.94
N SER A 41 1.90 -1.53 -7.50
CA SER A 41 0.68 -2.31 -7.71
C SER A 41 -0.27 -1.57 -8.64
N LEU A 42 -0.78 -2.26 -9.66
CA LEU A 42 -1.74 -1.75 -10.65
C LEU A 42 -2.94 -2.68 -10.71
N PHE A 43 -4.15 -2.16 -10.49
CA PHE A 43 -5.39 -2.96 -10.42
C PHE A 43 -6.31 -2.79 -11.65
N GLN A 44 -5.97 -1.90 -12.59
CA GLN A 44 -6.76 -1.66 -13.81
C GLN A 44 -6.01 -2.02 -15.11
N GLU A 45 -4.70 -2.29 -15.05
CA GLU A 45 -3.88 -2.52 -16.25
C GLU A 45 -4.04 -3.95 -16.80
N PRO A 46 -3.92 -4.16 -18.14
CA PRO A 46 -3.85 -5.50 -18.71
C PRO A 46 -2.59 -6.20 -18.22
N VAL A 47 -2.80 -7.16 -17.34
CA VAL A 47 -1.73 -7.91 -16.70
C VAL A 47 -1.20 -9.05 -17.60
N PRO A 48 0.04 -9.51 -17.39
CA PRO A 48 0.56 -10.72 -18.02
C PRO A 48 -0.38 -11.91 -17.79
N LYS A 49 -0.41 -12.84 -18.75
CA LYS A 49 -1.30 -14.02 -18.70
C LYS A 49 -1.15 -14.75 -17.36
N GLY A 50 -2.23 -14.81 -16.58
CA GLY A 50 -2.29 -15.51 -15.28
C GLY A 50 -2.18 -14.63 -14.03
N ALA A 51 -2.07 -13.30 -14.17
CA ALA A 51 -2.02 -12.37 -13.04
C ALA A 51 -3.40 -11.96 -12.49
N GLY A 52 -4.50 -12.22 -13.21
CA GLY A 52 -5.85 -11.94 -12.72
C GLY A 52 -6.28 -10.48 -12.87
N LYS A 53 -6.84 -9.87 -11.81
CA LYS A 53 -7.41 -8.51 -11.83
C LYS A 53 -6.41 -7.41 -11.46
N GLY A 54 -5.13 -7.73 -11.36
CA GLY A 54 -4.09 -6.74 -11.06
C GLY A 54 -2.73 -7.39 -10.86
N ILE A 55 -1.69 -6.56 -10.82
CA ILE A 55 -0.30 -6.99 -10.73
C ILE A 55 0.44 -6.13 -9.71
N THR A 56 1.27 -6.76 -8.88
CA THR A 56 2.25 -6.09 -8.03
C THR A 56 3.65 -6.45 -8.53
N MET A 57 4.50 -5.47 -8.72
CA MET A 57 5.79 -5.59 -9.42
C MET A 57 6.91 -4.98 -8.59
N ALA A 58 8.07 -5.64 -8.56
CA ALA A 58 9.32 -4.99 -8.21
C ALA A 58 9.89 -4.31 -9.47
N VAL A 59 10.33 -3.06 -9.35
CA VAL A 59 10.78 -2.24 -10.48
C VAL A 59 12.24 -1.85 -10.28
N VAL A 60 13.08 -2.17 -11.27
CA VAL A 60 14.52 -1.85 -11.26
C VAL A 60 14.81 -1.07 -12.53
N ASN A 61 15.40 0.12 -12.41
CA ASN A 61 15.71 1.01 -13.53
C ASN A 61 14.50 1.28 -14.46
N GLY A 62 13.30 1.42 -13.87
CA GLY A 62 12.04 1.64 -14.59
C GLY A 62 11.47 0.40 -15.31
N GLN A 63 12.13 -0.75 -15.22
CA GLN A 63 11.69 -2.02 -15.80
C GLN A 63 11.11 -2.94 -14.73
N CYS A 64 10.08 -3.70 -15.09
CA CYS A 64 9.57 -4.76 -14.23
C CYS A 64 10.62 -5.88 -14.08
N ALA A 65 11.13 -6.06 -12.87
CA ALA A 65 12.10 -7.11 -12.56
C ALA A 65 11.39 -8.45 -12.29
N GLN A 66 10.29 -8.41 -11.54
CA GLN A 66 9.46 -9.57 -11.25
C GLN A 66 8.08 -9.15 -10.74
N TRP A 67 7.09 -10.04 -10.81
CA TRP A 67 5.72 -9.75 -10.38
C TRP A 67 5.03 -10.85 -9.57
N CYS A 68 4.04 -10.46 -8.77
CA CYS A 68 3.03 -11.31 -8.15
C CYS A 68 1.61 -10.80 -8.46
N PRO A 69 0.58 -11.66 -8.45
CA PRO A 69 -0.80 -11.21 -8.60
C PRO A 69 -1.12 -10.14 -7.55
N ALA A 70 -1.72 -9.03 -7.96
CA ALA A 70 -2.32 -8.13 -6.97
C ALA A 70 -3.52 -8.83 -6.33
N GLY A 71 -3.87 -8.46 -5.10
CA GLY A 71 -5.11 -8.91 -4.46
C GLY A 71 -6.35 -8.62 -5.31
N SER A 72 -7.50 -9.17 -4.93
CA SER A 72 -8.71 -9.14 -5.77
C SER A 72 -9.39 -7.77 -5.93
N THR A 73 -9.08 -6.82 -5.04
CA THR A 73 -9.73 -5.49 -5.01
C THR A 73 -8.74 -4.43 -4.56
N TYR A 74 -8.75 -3.27 -5.23
CA TYR A 74 -8.04 -2.08 -4.78
C TYR A 74 -8.72 -1.51 -3.52
N THR A 75 -7.93 -1.22 -2.48
CA THR A 75 -8.40 -0.56 -1.25
C THR A 75 -7.39 0.49 -0.80
N ASN A 76 -7.79 1.76 -0.77
CA ASN A 76 -6.94 2.81 -0.23
C ASN A 76 -6.90 2.71 1.31
N MET A 77 -5.79 2.24 1.88
CA MET A 77 -5.77 1.94 3.32
C MET A 77 -5.49 3.15 4.22
N ILE A 78 -5.22 4.32 3.65
CA ILE A 78 -5.21 5.58 4.40
C ILE A 78 -6.54 6.34 4.26
N LYS A 79 -7.58 5.66 3.77
CA LYS A 79 -8.95 6.15 3.72
C LYS A 79 -9.81 5.28 4.60
N VAL A 80 -10.58 5.93 5.46
CA VAL A 80 -11.52 5.25 6.35
C VAL A 80 -12.52 4.43 5.51
N GLY A 81 -12.77 3.19 5.94
CA GLY A 81 -13.71 2.29 5.29
C GLY A 81 -15.12 2.89 5.17
N ASP A 82 -15.73 2.75 4.01
CA ASP A 82 -17.04 3.33 3.67
C ASP A 82 -18.14 2.27 3.52
N GLY A 83 -17.84 1.01 3.85
CA GLY A 83 -18.76 -0.12 3.65
C GLY A 83 -18.78 -0.67 2.22
N LYS A 84 -17.89 -0.19 1.32
CA LYS A 84 -17.81 -0.61 -0.08
C LYS A 84 -16.46 -1.24 -0.40
N ASN A 85 -16.39 -1.88 -1.57
CA ASN A 85 -15.16 -2.49 -2.12
C ASN A 85 -14.45 -3.46 -1.15
N GLY A 86 -15.23 -4.17 -0.32
CA GLY A 86 -14.68 -5.11 0.65
C GLY A 86 -14.17 -4.44 1.93
N THR A 87 -14.67 -3.26 2.29
CA THR A 87 -14.42 -2.63 3.60
C THR A 87 -15.70 -2.60 4.44
N SER A 88 -15.58 -2.65 5.76
CA SER A 88 -16.67 -2.27 6.66
C SER A 88 -16.81 -0.75 6.75
N VAL A 89 -17.94 -0.27 7.28
CA VAL A 89 -18.06 1.16 7.66
C VAL A 89 -17.12 1.45 8.83
N GLY A 90 -16.34 2.52 8.71
CA GLY A 90 -15.43 2.97 9.76
C GLY A 90 -16.16 3.45 11.01
N GLN A 91 -15.59 3.12 12.16
CA GLN A 91 -16.05 3.53 13.48
C GLN A 91 -15.10 4.59 14.01
N ASP A 92 -15.67 5.74 14.39
CA ASP A 92 -14.94 6.79 15.11
C ASP A 92 -14.82 6.39 16.58
N HIS A 93 -13.59 6.23 17.06
CA HIS A 93 -13.27 5.91 18.46
C HIS A 93 -12.96 7.15 19.30
N GLY A 94 -13.08 8.34 18.71
CA GLY A 94 -12.87 9.59 19.38
C GLY A 94 -11.40 10.02 19.42
N ARG A 95 -11.15 10.95 20.33
CA ARG A 95 -9.88 11.65 20.45
C ARG A 95 -8.86 10.85 21.24
N THR A 96 -7.62 10.86 20.78
CA THR A 96 -6.51 10.21 21.47
C THR A 96 -5.17 10.86 21.10
N ASN A 97 -4.08 10.32 21.61
CA ASN A 97 -2.73 10.73 21.23
C ASN A 97 -2.01 9.59 20.50
N ALA A 98 -1.51 9.87 19.30
CA ALA A 98 -0.68 8.94 18.54
C ALA A 98 0.51 9.68 17.94
N ALA A 99 1.69 9.05 17.99
CA ALA A 99 2.95 9.64 17.51
C ALA A 99 3.24 11.06 18.05
N GLY A 100 2.80 11.35 19.28
CA GLY A 100 2.98 12.65 19.94
C GLY A 100 2.03 13.75 19.46
N GLN A 101 0.99 13.43 18.69
CA GLN A 101 0.01 14.38 18.16
C GLN A 101 -1.40 14.08 18.68
N ASP A 102 -2.20 15.14 18.86
CA ASP A 102 -3.64 15.03 19.14
C ASP A 102 -4.39 14.66 17.85
N VAL A 103 -5.08 13.52 17.87
CA VAL A 103 -5.61 12.84 16.68
C VAL A 103 -7.03 12.33 16.91
N GLU A 104 -7.74 12.07 15.82
CA GLU A 104 -8.99 11.28 15.82
C GLU A 104 -8.66 9.84 15.42
N GLU A 105 -9.18 8.86 16.15
CA GLU A 105 -8.98 7.42 15.88
C GLU A 105 -10.16 6.84 15.09
N TRP A 106 -9.85 6.16 13.98
CA TRP A 106 -10.82 5.47 13.14
C TRP A 106 -10.49 4.00 13.01
N PHE A 107 -11.50 3.14 13.10
CA PHE A 107 -11.35 1.68 13.02
C PHE A 107 -12.26 1.04 11.97
N TRP A 108 -11.73 0.14 11.13
CA TRP A 108 -12.53 -0.67 10.21
C TRP A 108 -11.84 -2.01 9.86
N HIS A 109 -12.55 -2.85 9.11
CA HIS A 109 -12.05 -4.13 8.59
C HIS A 109 -12.07 -4.15 7.07
N ASN A 110 -11.11 -4.81 6.44
CA ASN A 110 -11.38 -5.40 5.14
C ASN A 110 -12.10 -6.74 5.33
N GLN A 111 -12.98 -7.06 4.39
CA GLN A 111 -13.91 -8.18 4.48
C GLN A 111 -13.96 -8.96 3.18
N ILE A 112 -14.09 -10.28 3.31
CA ILE A 112 -14.51 -11.17 2.22
C ILE A 112 -15.91 -11.66 2.58
N GLY A 113 -16.92 -11.12 1.91
CA GLY A 113 -18.31 -11.31 2.33
C GLY A 113 -18.53 -10.72 3.72
N PRO A 114 -19.14 -11.45 4.68
CA PRO A 114 -19.34 -10.97 6.05
C PRO A 114 -18.13 -11.17 6.97
N LEU A 115 -17.06 -11.81 6.50
CA LEU A 115 -15.93 -12.20 7.36
C LEU A 115 -14.80 -11.15 7.31
N PRO A 116 -14.38 -10.60 8.46
CA PRO A 116 -13.22 -9.72 8.51
C PRO A 116 -11.94 -10.51 8.25
N VAL A 117 -11.09 -10.00 7.36
CA VAL A 117 -9.79 -10.60 7.01
C VAL A 117 -8.65 -9.94 7.79
N ASP A 118 -8.81 -8.65 8.05
CA ASP A 118 -7.87 -7.80 8.77
C ASP A 118 -8.61 -6.65 9.47
N SER A 119 -7.88 -5.87 10.26
CA SER A 119 -8.36 -4.62 10.83
C SER A 119 -7.36 -3.49 10.63
N HIS A 120 -7.91 -2.30 10.50
CA HIS A 120 -7.19 -1.05 10.31
C HIS A 120 -7.56 -0.09 11.44
N THR A 121 -6.55 0.51 12.05
CA THR A 121 -6.71 1.67 12.94
C THR A 121 -5.93 2.83 12.35
N LEU A 122 -6.64 3.86 11.89
CA LEU A 122 -6.06 5.06 11.30
C LEU A 122 -6.22 6.25 12.23
N TYR A 123 -5.13 6.97 12.43
CA TYR A 123 -5.08 8.19 13.22
C TYR A 123 -4.95 9.39 12.29
N LEU A 124 -5.93 10.27 12.31
CA LEU A 124 -5.97 11.48 11.47
C LEU A 124 -5.72 12.73 12.31
N LYS A 125 -5.04 13.73 11.76
CA LYS A 125 -4.87 15.03 12.43
C LYS A 125 -6.22 15.67 12.67
N ARG A 126 -6.46 16.13 13.89
CA ARG A 126 -7.75 16.76 14.24
C ARG A 126 -8.03 18.07 13.53
N SER A 127 -6.99 18.78 13.11
CA SER A 127 -7.14 20.08 12.43
C SER A 127 -7.86 19.97 11.09
N ASP A 128 -7.74 18.85 10.39
CA ASP A 128 -8.27 18.65 9.04
C ASP A 128 -9.03 17.32 8.83
N ASN A 129 -8.95 16.40 9.79
CA ASN A 129 -9.51 15.06 9.76
C ASN A 129 -9.25 14.32 8.42
N SER A 130 -8.09 14.56 7.81
CA SER A 130 -7.73 14.01 6.50
C SER A 130 -6.25 13.74 6.35
N THR A 131 -5.39 14.38 7.15
CA THR A 131 -3.95 14.08 7.16
C THR A 131 -3.67 12.87 8.05
N PRO A 132 -3.16 11.74 7.51
CA PRO A 132 -2.77 10.60 8.31
C PRO A 132 -1.54 10.89 9.17
N VAL A 133 -1.57 10.40 10.40
CA VAL A 133 -0.48 10.47 11.38
C VAL A 133 0.10 9.09 11.64
N GLN A 134 -0.77 8.10 11.80
CA GLN A 134 -0.39 6.71 12.03
C GLN A 134 -1.44 5.76 11.47
N LEU A 135 -1.01 4.60 10.99
CA LEU A 135 -1.86 3.47 10.60
C LEU A 135 -1.36 2.23 11.33
N ILE A 136 -2.27 1.45 11.86
CA ILE A 136 -2.03 0.11 12.38
C ILE A 136 -2.83 -0.87 11.53
N LEU A 137 -2.16 -1.91 11.03
CA LEU A 137 -2.74 -3.01 10.29
C LEU A 137 -2.52 -4.31 11.06
N ASP A 138 -3.61 -5.00 11.37
CA ASP A 138 -3.59 -6.31 12.01
C ASP A 138 -4.20 -7.36 11.08
N VAL A 139 -3.44 -8.43 10.79
CA VAL A 139 -3.91 -9.57 9.98
C VAL A 139 -3.83 -10.83 10.83
N PRO A 140 -4.93 -11.24 11.50
CA PRO A 140 -4.92 -12.30 12.50
C PRO A 140 -4.43 -13.65 11.97
N LEU A 141 -4.83 -14.02 10.75
CA LEU A 141 -4.48 -15.32 10.16
C LEU A 141 -2.97 -15.50 9.98
N SER A 142 -2.25 -14.42 9.66
CA SER A 142 -0.79 -14.44 9.55
C SER A 142 -0.09 -13.97 10.82
N LYS A 143 -0.84 -13.59 11.87
CA LYS A 143 -0.32 -12.93 13.08
C LYS A 143 0.55 -11.70 12.75
N MET A 144 0.23 -11.03 11.65
CA MET A 144 0.98 -9.87 11.20
C MET A 144 0.41 -8.64 11.91
N HIS A 145 1.31 -7.85 12.50
CA HIS A 145 1.00 -6.55 13.07
C HIS A 145 1.98 -5.56 12.46
N GLU A 146 1.45 -4.57 11.76
CA GLU A 146 2.21 -3.52 11.12
C GLU A 146 1.77 -2.18 11.66
N LYS A 147 2.74 -1.36 12.07
CA LYS A 147 2.51 0.01 12.48
C LYS A 147 3.31 0.93 11.60
N SER A 148 2.64 1.95 11.11
CA SER A 148 3.14 2.90 10.15
C SER A 148 2.95 4.32 10.68
N ASN A 149 4.02 5.06 10.86
CA ASN A 149 3.94 6.49 11.16
C ASN A 149 4.11 7.29 9.88
N PHE A 150 3.39 8.40 9.75
CA PHE A 150 3.44 9.29 8.60
C PHE A 150 4.09 10.60 9.02
N THR A 151 5.30 10.91 8.52
CA THR A 151 6.00 12.15 8.91
C THR A 151 5.67 13.35 8.02
N SER A 152 5.17 13.11 6.81
CA SER A 152 4.53 14.12 5.97
C SER A 152 3.36 13.55 5.17
N PHE A 153 2.58 14.45 4.58
CA PHE A 153 1.45 14.14 3.73
C PHE A 153 1.23 15.29 2.75
N SER A 154 1.04 14.99 1.47
CA SER A 154 0.61 15.95 0.46
C SER A 154 -0.39 15.30 -0.50
N THR A 155 -1.39 16.09 -0.89
CA THR A 155 -2.42 15.80 -1.89
C THR A 155 -2.15 16.43 -3.26
N ASP A 156 -0.99 17.09 -3.45
CA ASP A 156 -0.61 17.75 -4.70
C ASP A 156 -0.41 16.72 -5.81
N PRO A 157 -0.84 16.90 -7.08
CA PRO A 157 -0.77 15.87 -8.13
C PRO A 157 0.57 15.13 -8.32
N LEU A 158 0.51 13.82 -8.59
CA LEU A 158 1.69 12.97 -8.83
C LEU A 158 2.23 13.25 -10.21
N ASP A 159 3.56 13.16 -10.34
CA ASP A 159 4.18 13.08 -11.66
C ASP A 159 3.60 11.85 -12.40
N PRO A 160 3.16 11.98 -13.67
CA PRO A 160 2.63 10.86 -14.44
C PRO A 160 3.56 9.64 -14.51
N SER A 161 4.88 9.83 -14.40
CA SER A 161 5.88 8.77 -14.39
C SER A 161 5.96 7.98 -13.09
N THR A 162 5.27 8.40 -12.03
CA THR A 162 5.31 7.74 -10.71
C THR A 162 4.96 6.25 -10.81
N PHE A 163 4.02 5.88 -11.68
CA PHE A 163 3.60 4.49 -11.90
C PHE A 163 4.01 3.93 -13.26
N ALA A 164 4.84 4.66 -14.01
CA ALA A 164 5.30 4.18 -15.31
C ALA A 164 6.27 3.01 -15.14
N VAL A 165 5.89 1.84 -15.68
CA VAL A 165 6.71 0.63 -15.66
C VAL A 165 6.82 0.08 -17.06
N ALA A 166 8.04 -0.10 -17.53
CA ALA A 166 8.30 -0.77 -18.80
C ALA A 166 8.47 -2.29 -18.61
N GLY A 167 8.28 -3.04 -19.70
CA GLY A 167 8.53 -4.49 -19.71
C GLY A 167 7.48 -5.35 -19.01
N ILE A 168 6.33 -4.81 -18.59
CA ILE A 168 5.28 -5.53 -17.85
C ILE A 168 4.89 -6.85 -18.56
N ALA A 169 4.66 -6.81 -19.87
CA ALA A 169 4.19 -7.95 -20.65
C ALA A 169 5.12 -9.18 -20.58
N ASN A 170 6.43 -8.97 -20.42
CA ASN A 170 7.44 -10.02 -20.37
C ASN A 170 8.01 -10.20 -18.95
N CYS A 171 7.40 -9.57 -17.95
CA CYS A 171 7.91 -9.61 -16.59
C CYS A 171 7.79 -11.04 -16.02
N PRO A 172 8.86 -11.61 -15.46
CA PRO A 172 8.81 -12.95 -14.89
C PRO A 172 8.02 -12.93 -13.58
N LYS A 173 7.25 -14.00 -13.33
CA LYS A 173 6.58 -14.18 -12.04
C LYS A 173 7.62 -14.48 -10.97
N ALA A 174 7.57 -13.78 -9.84
CA ALA A 174 8.51 -14.02 -8.74
C ALA A 174 8.33 -15.43 -8.16
N PRO A 175 9.41 -16.11 -7.76
CA PRO A 175 9.30 -17.37 -7.03
C PRO A 175 8.59 -17.14 -5.70
N GLY A 176 7.64 -18.00 -5.34
CA GLY A 176 6.92 -17.89 -4.07
C GLY A 176 5.78 -16.85 -4.07
N CYS A 177 5.31 -16.39 -5.24
CA CYS A 177 4.03 -15.68 -5.33
C CYS A 177 2.87 -16.61 -4.94
N GLY A 178 2.51 -16.61 -3.66
CA GLY A 178 1.26 -17.18 -3.16
C GLY A 178 0.06 -16.25 -3.44
N PRO A 179 -1.16 -16.65 -3.02
CA PRO A 179 -2.28 -15.72 -2.98
C PRO A 179 -1.93 -14.59 -2.00
N ALA A 180 -1.82 -13.36 -2.50
CA ALA A 180 -1.67 -12.19 -1.66
C ALA A 180 -2.99 -11.98 -0.89
N PRO A 181 -2.97 -11.77 0.45
CA PRO A 181 -4.12 -11.19 1.13
C PRO A 181 -4.44 -9.84 0.49
N ALA A 182 -5.73 -9.49 0.42
CA ALA A 182 -6.22 -8.24 -0.16
C ALA A 182 -5.58 -6.98 0.48
N SER A 183 -5.03 -7.10 1.69
CA SER A 183 -4.45 -6.01 2.49
C SER A 183 -2.93 -5.90 2.47
N LYS A 184 -2.21 -6.70 1.69
CA LYS A 184 -0.76 -6.54 1.64
C LYS A 184 -0.38 -5.35 0.75
N LEU A 185 0.05 -4.27 1.40
CA LEU A 185 0.90 -3.22 0.78
C LEU A 185 2.18 -3.77 0.17
N TRP A 186 2.60 -4.91 0.68
CA TRP A 186 3.96 -5.37 0.59
C TRP A 186 3.98 -6.89 0.41
N HIS A 187 4.62 -7.33 -0.67
CA HIS A 187 4.76 -8.74 -0.99
C HIS A 187 6.22 -9.16 -0.73
N PRO A 188 6.51 -10.04 0.27
CA PRO A 188 7.89 -10.42 0.60
C PRO A 188 8.68 -10.96 -0.60
N ALA A 189 8.01 -11.69 -1.50
CA ALA A 189 8.60 -12.22 -2.73
C ALA A 189 9.13 -11.14 -3.69
N LEU A 190 8.70 -9.88 -3.52
CA LEU A 190 9.08 -8.74 -4.36
C LEU A 190 10.14 -7.84 -3.69
N GLU A 191 10.65 -8.21 -2.51
CA GLU A 191 11.75 -7.47 -1.87
C GLU A 191 13.10 -7.77 -2.51
N LEU A 192 13.42 -6.98 -3.54
CA LEU A 192 14.76 -6.99 -4.11
C LEU A 192 15.64 -5.93 -3.42
N LYS A 193 16.69 -6.38 -2.73
CA LYS A 193 17.70 -5.48 -2.17
C LYS A 193 18.57 -4.92 -3.30
N LEU A 194 18.72 -3.60 -3.34
CA LEU A 194 19.51 -2.94 -4.38
C LEU A 194 20.98 -3.38 -4.37
N SER A 195 21.56 -3.58 -3.18
CA SER A 195 22.93 -4.07 -3.04
C SER A 195 23.19 -5.47 -3.63
N SER A 196 22.13 -6.29 -3.76
CA SER A 196 22.23 -7.62 -4.36
C SER A 196 22.07 -7.58 -5.89
N ILE A 197 21.48 -6.51 -6.43
CA ILE A 197 21.30 -6.29 -7.86
C ILE A 197 22.60 -5.75 -8.48
N GLU A 198 23.25 -4.78 -7.80
CA GLU A 198 24.50 -4.16 -8.28
C GLU A 198 25.67 -5.16 -8.34
N ALA A 199 25.66 -6.20 -7.52
CA ALA A 199 26.70 -7.25 -7.52
C ALA A 199 26.60 -8.23 -8.71
N GLN A 200 25.53 -8.14 -9.52
CA GLN A 200 25.25 -9.04 -10.64
C GLN A 200 25.31 -8.33 -12.01
N ALA A 201 25.50 -7.01 -12.02
CA ALA A 201 25.68 -6.19 -13.23
C ALA A 201 27.16 -5.93 -13.50
#